data_AF-A0A920NSP9-F1
#
_entry.id   AF-A0A920NSP9-F1
#
_cell.length_a   1.000
_cell.length_b   1.000
_cell.length_c   1.000
_cell.angle_alpha   90.00
_cell.angle_beta   90.00
_cell.angle_gamma   90.00
#
_symmetry.space_group_name_H-M   'P 1'
#
loop_
_entity.id
_entity.type
_entity.pdbx_description
1 polymer ?
#
loop_
_entity_poly.entity_id
_entity_poly.type
_entity_poly.pdbx_seq_one_letter_code
_entity_poly.pdbx_strand_id
1 'polypeptide(L)' 'MEASSHAIDQSRVADVDFNYTVFTNLSPEHLDYHGTMADYFQAKLKLFTALSPAATAIVNIETEYGQAISDN' A
#
# COMPACT_ATOMS: atom_id res chain seq x y z
N MET A 1 1.04 8.13 -10.35
CA MET A 1 0.17 8.83 -9.38
C MET A 1 0.66 8.45 -8.00
N GLU A 2 0.72 9.39 -7.05
CA GLU A 2 0.95 9.07 -5.65
C GLU A 2 -0.38 8.70 -4.98
N ALA A 3 -0.43 7.54 -4.32
CA ALA A 3 -1.60 7.06 -3.60
C ALA A 3 -1.31 7.10 -2.09
N SER A 4 -1.83 8.12 -1.40
CA SER A 4 -1.66 8.23 0.06
C SER A 4 -2.47 7.14 0.78
N SER A 5 -2.06 6.79 2.00
CA SER A 5 -2.82 5.81 2.80
C SER A 5 -4.24 6.28 3.08
N HIS A 6 -4.44 7.58 3.29
CA HIS A 6 -5.79 8.16 3.42
C HIS A 6 -6.62 7.98 2.17
N ALA A 7 -6.05 8.20 0.99
CA ALA A 7 -6.77 8.05 -0.28
C ALA A 7 -7.16 6.59 -0.53
N ILE A 8 -6.28 5.65 -0.21
CA ILE A 8 -6.56 4.21 -0.33
C ILE A 8 -7.61 3.79 0.70
N ASP A 9 -7.43 4.19 1.96
CA ASP A 9 -8.32 3.81 3.06
C ASP A 9 -9.74 4.36 2.89
N GLN A 10 -9.87 5.57 2.35
CA GLN A 10 -11.14 6.23 2.06
C GLN A 10 -11.67 5.93 0.65
N SER A 11 -11.08 4.94 -0.04
CA SER A 11 -11.52 4.49 -1.38
C SER A 11 -11.52 5.58 -2.46
N ARG A 12 -10.74 6.66 -2.30
CA ARG A 12 -10.67 7.77 -3.26
C ARG A 12 -10.04 7.37 -4.60
N VAL A 13 -9.30 6.26 -4.62
CA VAL A 13 -8.65 5.69 -5.80
C VAL A 13 -9.22 4.32 -6.19
N ALA A 14 -10.40 3.95 -5.67
CA ALA A 14 -10.96 2.62 -5.87
C ALA A 14 -11.36 2.33 -7.34
N ASP A 15 -11.66 3.36 -8.13
CA ASP A 15 -12.04 3.23 -9.54
C ASP A 15 -10.86 3.49 -10.50
N VAL A 16 -9.63 3.44 -9.98
CA VAL A 16 -8.40 3.56 -10.76
C VAL A 16 -7.83 2.18 -10.98
N ASP A 17 -7.75 1.76 -12.26
CA ASP A 17 -7.08 0.52 -12.63
C ASP A 17 -5.56 0.75 -12.72
N PHE A 18 -4.83 0.27 -11.71
CA PHE A 18 -3.39 0.43 -11.62
C PHE A 18 -2.68 -0.67 -12.41
N ASN A 19 -1.99 -0.31 -13.51
CA ASN A 19 -1.12 -1.26 -14.21
C ASN A 19 0.19 -1.55 -13.43
N TYR A 20 0.66 -0.57 -12.66
CA TYR A 20 1.88 -0.67 -11.86
C TYR A 20 1.67 -0.04 -10.49
N THR A 21 2.11 -0.74 -9.45
CA THR A 21 2.16 -0.22 -8.08
C THR A 21 3.55 -0.37 -7.50
N VAL A 22 4.01 0.63 -6.76
CA VAL A 22 5.37 0.64 -6.20
C VAL A 22 5.30 0.84 -4.69
N PHE A 23 5.89 -0.08 -3.94
CA PHE A 23 6.14 0.07 -2.51
C PHE A 23 7.62 0.40 -2.27
N THR A 24 7.89 1.55 -1.64
CA THR A 24 9.26 2.03 -1.40
C THR A 24 9.74 1.74 0.01
N ASN A 25 8.99 2.16 1.03
CA ASN A 25 9.23 1.90 2.45
C ASN A 25 7.96 2.26 3.25
N LEU A 26 7.99 1.98 4.56
CA LEU A 26 6.99 2.46 5.51
C LEU A 26 7.70 2.86 6.81
N SER A 27 7.41 4.06 7.29
CA SER A 27 7.92 4.58 8.57
C SER A 27 6.78 5.25 9.36
N PRO A 28 6.95 5.56 10.66
CA PRO A 28 5.90 6.17 11.49
C PRO A 28 5.42 7.55 11.00
N GLU A 29 4.35 7.52 10.21
CA GLU A 29 3.65 8.69 9.69
C GLU A 29 2.14 8.47 9.80
N HIS A 30 1.35 9.56 9.87
CA HIS A 30 -0.12 9.50 9.88
C HIS A 30 -0.74 8.66 11.01
N LEU A 31 -0.03 8.46 12.13
CA LEU A 31 -0.52 7.68 13.28
C LEU A 31 -1.62 8.39 14.05
N ASP A 32 -1.76 9.71 13.88
CA ASP A 32 -2.91 10.48 14.34
C ASP A 32 -4.22 10.06 13.64
N TYR A 33 -4.13 9.58 12.40
CA TYR A 33 -5.26 9.03 11.65
C TYR A 33 -5.39 7.51 11.82
N HIS A 34 -4.29 6.76 11.60
CA HIS A 34 -4.33 5.29 11.59
C HIS A 34 -4.25 4.65 12.98
N GLY A 35 -3.81 5.38 14.01
CA GLY A 35 -3.64 4.88 15.37
C GLY A 35 -2.41 4.01 15.57
N THR A 36 -2.21 2.99 14.73
CA THR A 36 -1.06 2.06 14.82
C THR A 36 -0.31 1.90 13.51
N MET A 37 0.96 1.47 13.58
CA MET A 37 1.74 1.10 12.40
C MET A 37 1.11 -0.06 11.63
N ALA A 38 0.45 -0.98 12.32
CA ALA A 38 -0.22 -2.12 11.71
C ALA A 38 -1.39 -1.63 10.86
N ASP A 39 -2.25 -0.75 11.38
CA ASP A 39 -3.39 -0.19 10.65
C ASP A 39 -2.92 0.67 9.45
N TYR A 40 -1.85 1.45 9.63
CA TYR A 40 -1.24 2.22 8.54
C TYR A 40 -0.71 1.32 7.42
N PHE A 41 -0.04 0.22 7.77
CA PHE A 41 0.41 -0.78 6.81
C PHE A 41 -0.76 -1.45 6.09
N GLN A 42 -1.78 -1.89 6.83
CA GLN A 42 -2.99 -2.50 6.26
C GLN A 42 -3.69 -1.56 5.27
N ALA A 43 -3.77 -0.28 5.59
CA ALA A 43 -4.32 0.72 4.68
C ALA A 43 -3.55 0.79 3.35
N LYS A 44 -2.21 0.74 3.36
CA LYS A 44 -1.41 0.70 2.11
C LYS A 44 -1.48 -0.65 1.40
N LEU A 45 -1.54 -1.76 2.14
CA LEU A 45 -1.60 -3.13 1.59
C LEU A 45 -2.83 -3.34 0.71
N LYS A 46 -3.94 -2.64 0.97
CA LYS A 46 -5.14 -2.64 0.11
C LYS A 46 -4.82 -2.33 -1.36
N LEU A 47 -3.84 -1.45 -1.64
CA LEU A 47 -3.44 -1.12 -3.01
C LEU A 47 -2.78 -2.31 -3.73
N PHE A 48 -2.09 -3.18 -3.01
CA PHE A 48 -1.36 -4.33 -3.58
C PHE A 48 -2.22 -5.60 -3.65
N THR A 49 -3.23 -5.71 -2.79
CA THR A 49 -4.14 -6.87 -2.75
C THR A 49 -5.34 -6.74 -3.68
N ALA A 50 -5.69 -5.52 -4.10
CA ALA A 50 -6.78 -5.26 -5.04
C ALA A 50 -6.36 -5.24 -6.52
N LEU A 51 -5.14 -5.71 -6.84
CA LEU A 51 -4.60 -5.60 -8.19
C LEU A 51 -5.24 -6.59 -9.17
N SER A 52 -5.44 -6.11 -10.39
CA SER A 52 -5.76 -6.97 -11.53
C SER A 52 -4.65 -8.00 -11.78
N PRO A 53 -4.95 -9.23 -12.22
CA PRO A 53 -3.94 -10.22 -12.57
C PRO A 53 -2.94 -9.78 -13.64
N ALA A 54 -3.28 -8.76 -14.43
CA ALA A 54 -2.40 -8.18 -15.45
C ALA A 54 -1.51 -7.05 -14.91
N ALA A 55 -1.72 -6.59 -13.67
CA ALA A 55 -0.93 -5.54 -13.06
C ALA A 55 0.39 -6.08 -12.50
N THR A 56 1.35 -5.17 -12.28
CA THR A 56 2.67 -5.50 -11.72
C THR A 56 2.90 -4.74 -10.42
N ALA A 57 3.24 -5.47 -9.36
CA ALA A 57 3.72 -4.90 -8.10
C ALA A 57 5.25 -4.87 -8.07
N ILE A 58 5.81 -3.70 -7.76
CA ILE A 58 7.25 -3.49 -7.56
C ILE A 58 7.43 -3.15 -6.09
N VAL A 59 8.17 -3.98 -5.35
CA VAL A 59 8.26 -3.88 -3.90
C VAL A 59 9.72 -3.84 -3.47
N ASN A 60 10.07 -2.85 -2.66
CA ASN A 60 11.36 -2.83 -1.98
C ASN A 60 11.41 -3.85 -0.84
N ILE A 61 12.02 -5.01 -1.11
CA ILE A 61 12.15 -6.12 -0.17
C ILE A 61 13.21 -5.92 0.92
N GLU A 62 13.94 -4.81 0.92
CA GLU A 62 14.93 -4.50 1.97
C GLU A 62 14.27 -4.03 3.29
N THR A 63 12.94 -4.03 3.37
CA THR A 63 12.16 -3.59 4.53
C THR A 63 11.25 -4.71 5.03
N GLU A 64 10.96 -4.74 6.35
CA GLU A 64 10.06 -5.74 6.94
C GLU A 64 8.66 -5.76 6.31
N TYR A 65 8.12 -4.57 6.00
CA TYR A 65 6.81 -4.43 5.35
C TYR A 65 6.85 -4.79 3.87
N GLY A 66 7.95 -4.49 3.17
CA GLY A 66 8.13 -4.91 1.79
C GLY A 66 8.22 -6.42 1.66
N GLN A 67 8.90 -7.08 2.59
CA GLN A 67 8.94 -8.54 2.67
C GLN A 67 7.53 -9.10 2.94
N ALA A 68 6.79 -8.53 3.88
CA ALA A 68 5.41 -8.93 4.16
C ALA A 68 4.44 -8.76 2.98
N ILE A 69 4.66 -7.75 2.11
CA ILE A 69 3.89 -7.59 0.87
C ILE A 69 4.29 -8.66 -0.15
N SER A 70 5.58 -8.97 -0.28
CA SER A 70 6.08 -9.97 -1.24
C SER A 70 5.69 -11.41 -0.89
N ASP A 71 5.44 -11.69 0.39
CA ASP A 71 5.07 -13.02 0.89
C ASP A 71 3.55 -13.30 0.78
N ASN A 72 2.74 -12.30 0.40
CA ASN A 72 1.29 -12.43 0.13
C ASN A 72 1.03 -12.91 -1.30
#